data_AF-A0A925JX15-F1
#
_entry.id   AF-A0A925JX15-F1
#
_cell.length_a   1.000
_cell.length_b   1.000
_cell.length_c   1.000
_cell.angle_alpha   90.00
_cell.angle_beta   90.00
_cell.angle_gamma   90.00
#
_symmetry.space_group_name_H-M   'P 1'
#
loop_
_entity.id
_entity.type
_entity.pdbx_description
1 polymer ?
#
loop_
_entity_poly.entity_id
_entity_poly.type
_entity_poly.pdbx_seq_one_letter_code
_entity_poly.pdbx_strand_id
1 'polypeptide(L)'
;MTIDEVALKRGQERYNIYCGICHGATGEGDGMIVRRGYRKPPSYFEDRLQERVTPAAHFFDVITNGWGAMPSYAEQIPAEDRWKIIAYIRALQLTRSLKMEDLTEQERDKVTSGAQKKEGHGEGGGAHAAGGEKH
;
A
#
# COMPACT_ATOMS: atom_id res chain seq x y z
N MET A 1 15.16 14.28 8.50
CA MET A 1 13.95 14.28 7.66
C MET A 1 12.76 14.09 8.57
N THR A 2 11.72 14.91 8.44
CA THR A 2 10.46 14.75 9.18
C THR A 2 9.53 13.81 8.41
N ILE A 3 8.86 12.89 9.11
CA ILE A 3 7.80 12.06 8.53
C ILE A 3 6.47 12.76 8.81
N ASP A 4 5.99 13.52 7.83
CA ASP A 4 4.67 14.15 7.82
C ASP A 4 3.79 13.52 6.71
N GLU A 5 2.57 14.04 6.55
CA GLU A 5 1.63 13.55 5.53
C GLU A 5 2.20 13.64 4.10
N VAL A 6 2.95 14.70 3.80
CA VAL A 6 3.58 14.90 2.49
C VAL A 6 4.66 13.85 2.25
N ALA A 7 5.50 13.59 3.25
CA ALA A 7 6.52 12.55 3.19
C ALA A 7 5.91 11.16 3.02
N LEU A 8 4.82 10.85 3.72
CA LEU A 8 4.11 9.57 3.57
C LEU A 8 3.46 9.42 2.19
N LYS A 9 2.81 10.47 1.67
CA LYS A 9 2.24 10.47 0.30
C LYS A 9 3.33 10.26 -0.75
N ARG A 10 4.47 10.92 -0.60
CA ARG A 10 5.64 10.70 -1.47
C ARG A 10 6.17 9.27 -1.34
N GLY A 11 6.24 8.73 -0.13
CA GLY A 11 6.62 7.34 0.12
C GLY A 11 5.70 6.35 -0.59
N GLN A 12 4.39 6.56 -0.49
CA GLN A 12 3.37 5.76 -1.18
C GLN A 12 3.52 5.82 -2.70
N GLU A 13 3.68 7.03 -3.25
CA GLU A 13 3.89 7.23 -4.69
C GLU A 13 5.09 6.41 -5.19
N ARG A 14 6.24 6.55 -4.52
CA ARG A 14 7.47 5.85 -4.92
C ARG A 14 7.37 4.34 -4.69
N TYR A 15 6.71 3.91 -3.61
CA TYR A 15 6.41 2.50 -3.38
C TYR A 15 5.59 1.91 -4.52
N ASN A 16 4.52 2.59 -4.94
CA ASN A 16 3.66 2.11 -6.03
C ASN A 16 4.41 1.98 -7.36
N ILE A 17 5.34 2.90 -7.63
CA ILE A 17 6.16 2.90 -8.86
C ILE A 17 7.18 1.75 -8.87
N TYR A 18 7.95 1.59 -7.80
CA TYR A 18 9.12 0.68 -7.80
C TYR A 18 8.89 -0.64 -7.08
N CYS A 19 8.06 -0.66 -6.06
CA CYS A 19 7.95 -1.79 -5.13
C CYS A 19 6.65 -2.59 -5.37
N GLY A 20 5.53 -1.90 -5.59
CA GLY A 20 4.20 -2.50 -5.68
C GLY A 20 4.03 -3.50 -6.83
N ILE A 21 4.82 -3.35 -7.90
CA ILE A 21 4.84 -4.32 -9.02
C ILE A 21 5.21 -5.74 -8.57
N CYS A 22 6.11 -5.87 -7.58
CA CYS A 22 6.54 -7.14 -6.99
C CYS A 22 5.84 -7.43 -5.66
N HIS A 23 5.82 -6.44 -4.76
CA HIS A 23 5.35 -6.59 -3.38
C HIS A 23 3.83 -6.43 -3.22
N GLY A 24 3.12 -6.03 -4.28
CA GLY A 24 1.69 -5.74 -4.23
C GLY A 24 1.38 -4.38 -3.63
N ALA A 25 0.23 -3.81 -3.97
CA ALA A 25 -0.20 -2.50 -3.43
C ALA A 25 -0.41 -2.54 -1.91
N THR A 26 -0.74 -3.71 -1.36
CA THR A 26 -0.98 -3.93 0.07
C THR A 26 0.24 -4.47 0.81
N GLY A 27 1.32 -4.86 0.11
CA GLY A 27 2.52 -5.41 0.73
C GLY A 27 2.49 -6.92 1.02
N GLU A 28 1.51 -7.66 0.51
CA GLU A 28 1.35 -9.12 0.72
C GLU A 28 2.30 -9.98 -0.14
N GLY A 29 3.16 -9.34 -0.94
CA GLY A 29 4.08 -10.03 -1.85
C GLY A 29 3.38 -10.60 -3.08
N ASP A 30 2.20 -10.10 -3.45
CA ASP A 30 1.33 -10.66 -4.50
C ASP A 30 1.24 -9.78 -5.75
N GLY A 31 2.28 -8.99 -6.01
CA GLY A 31 2.38 -8.09 -7.15
C GLY A 31 2.22 -8.79 -8.50
N MET A 32 1.87 -8.01 -9.53
CA MET A 32 1.46 -8.54 -10.84
C MET A 32 2.49 -9.50 -11.46
N ILE A 33 3.79 -9.26 -11.25
CA ILE A 33 4.83 -10.13 -11.82
C ILE A 33 4.89 -11.51 -11.15
N VAL A 34 4.47 -11.63 -9.89
CA VAL A 34 4.41 -12.92 -9.18
C VAL A 34 3.38 -13.82 -9.85
N ARG A 35 2.26 -13.24 -10.30
CA ARG A 35 1.23 -13.94 -11.09
C ARG A 35 1.73 -14.39 -12.46
N ARG A 36 2.88 -13.89 -12.91
CA ARG A 36 3.56 -14.25 -14.16
C ARG A 36 4.76 -15.19 -13.95
N GLY A 37 4.89 -15.79 -12.76
CA GLY A 37 5.90 -16.81 -12.47
C GLY A 37 7.19 -16.31 -11.82
N TYR A 38 7.28 -15.01 -11.49
CA TYR A 38 8.41 -14.50 -10.70
C TYR A 38 8.33 -14.98 -9.25
N ARG A 39 9.49 -15.15 -8.61
CA ARG A 39 9.58 -15.56 -7.19
C ARG A 39 8.80 -14.58 -6.31
N LYS A 40 7.89 -15.11 -5.50
CA LYS A 40 7.11 -14.35 -4.53
C LYS A 40 8.03 -13.69 -3.48
N PRO A 41 8.02 -12.36 -3.33
CA PRO A 41 8.68 -11.68 -2.20
C PRO A 41 7.99 -12.03 -0.86
N PRO A 42 8.68 -11.88 0.28
CA PRO A 42 8.04 -12.03 1.58
C PRO A 42 6.93 -10.98 1.75
N SER A 43 5.89 -11.35 2.50
CA SER A 43 4.87 -10.38 2.92
C SER A 43 5.45 -9.47 3.99
N TYR A 44 5.21 -8.15 3.92
CA TYR A 44 5.66 -7.24 4.97
C TYR A 44 4.99 -7.49 6.32
N PHE A 45 3.95 -8.32 6.36
CA PHE A 45 3.25 -8.71 7.58
C PHE A 45 3.87 -9.90 8.30
N GLU A 46 4.89 -10.54 7.72
CA GLU A 46 5.65 -11.59 8.41
C GLU A 46 6.28 -11.05 9.71
N ASP A 47 6.18 -11.82 10.79
CA ASP A 47 6.67 -11.43 12.12
C ASP A 47 8.13 -10.96 12.12
N ARG A 48 8.98 -11.65 11.33
CA ARG A 48 10.40 -11.33 11.22
C ARG A 48 10.65 -9.95 10.61
N LEU A 49 9.72 -9.39 9.83
CA LEU A 49 9.86 -8.09 9.16
C LEU A 49 9.21 -6.93 9.93
N GLN A 50 8.52 -7.22 11.03
CA GLN A 50 7.92 -6.19 11.88
C GLN A 50 8.99 -5.32 12.55
N GLU A 51 8.63 -4.09 12.89
CA GLU A 51 9.56 -3.09 13.44
C GLU A 51 10.28 -3.58 14.70
N ARG A 52 9.59 -4.36 15.55
CA ARG A 52 10.15 -4.97 16.76
C ARG A 52 11.29 -5.96 16.51
N VAL A 53 11.42 -6.50 15.29
CA VAL A 53 12.42 -7.51 14.93
C VAL A 53 13.43 -6.96 13.92
N THR A 54 12.93 -6.34 12.84
CA THR A 54 13.76 -5.84 11.76
C THR A 54 13.76 -4.31 11.78
N PRO A 55 14.90 -3.64 11.99
CA PRO A 55 14.99 -2.19 12.03
C PRO A 55 14.80 -1.56 10.64
N ALA A 56 14.40 -0.29 10.59
CA ALA A 56 14.23 0.44 9.33
C ALA A 56 15.50 0.47 8.45
N ALA A 57 16.69 0.50 9.07
CA ALA A 57 17.97 0.47 8.38
C ALA A 57 18.16 -0.77 7.50
N HIS A 58 17.59 -1.92 7.88
CA HIS A 58 17.63 -3.13 7.08
C HIS A 58 16.88 -2.95 5.75
N PHE A 59 15.69 -2.35 5.78
CA PHE A 59 14.95 -2.06 4.55
C PHE A 59 15.70 -1.07 3.66
N PHE A 60 16.36 -0.08 4.27
CA PHE A 60 17.19 0.86 3.51
C PHE A 60 18.33 0.15 2.80
N ASP A 61 19.02 -0.77 3.50
CA ASP A 61 20.07 -1.60 2.93
C ASP A 61 19.55 -2.47 1.78
N VAL A 62 18.44 -3.19 1.98
CA VAL A 62 17.81 -4.02 0.94
C VAL A 62 17.43 -3.21 -0.30
N ILE A 63 16.83 -2.02 -0.15
CA ILE A 63 16.49 -1.16 -1.29
C ILE A 63 17.75 -0.66 -2.00
N THR A 64 18.81 -0.37 -1.24
CA THR A 64 20.05 0.20 -1.75
C THR A 64 20.92 -0.84 -2.44
N ASN A 65 21.06 -2.03 -1.88
CA ASN A 65 22.04 -3.03 -2.30
C ASN A 65 21.38 -4.25 -2.95
N GLY A 66 20.06 -4.37 -2.87
CA GLY A 66 19.34 -5.57 -3.29
C GLY A 66 19.44 -6.69 -2.24
N TRP A 67 18.64 -7.73 -2.42
CA TRP A 67 18.69 -8.93 -1.58
C TRP A 67 18.13 -10.14 -2.33
N GLY A 68 18.92 -11.19 -2.48
CA GLY A 68 18.49 -12.41 -3.16
C GLY A 68 18.06 -12.13 -4.59
N ALA A 69 16.76 -12.31 -4.89
CA ALA A 69 16.19 -12.01 -6.21
C ALA A 69 15.76 -10.53 -6.38
N MET A 70 15.78 -9.72 -5.33
CA MET A 70 15.46 -8.30 -5.39
C MET A 70 16.69 -7.51 -5.88
N PRO A 71 16.60 -6.76 -6.98
CA PRO A 71 17.71 -5.94 -7.47
C PRO A 71 17.94 -4.71 -6.57
N SER A 72 19.09 -4.08 -6.73
CA SER A 72 19.35 -2.75 -6.19
C SER A 72 18.47 -1.71 -6.89
N TYR A 73 18.04 -0.70 -6.13
CA TYR A 73 17.33 0.49 -6.63
C TYR A 73 18.12 1.78 -6.37
N ALA A 74 19.44 1.68 -6.13
CA ALA A 74 20.22 2.82 -5.70
C ALA A 74 20.29 3.95 -6.75
N GLU A 75 20.30 3.60 -8.03
CA GLU A 75 20.40 4.55 -9.14
C GLU A 75 19.05 5.21 -9.46
N GLN A 76 17.95 4.51 -9.19
CA GLN A 76 16.59 4.92 -9.56
C GLN A 76 15.89 5.69 -8.45
N ILE A 77 16.26 5.44 -7.19
CA ILE A 77 15.59 6.00 -6.01
C ILE A 77 16.61 6.78 -5.17
N PRO A 78 16.48 8.11 -5.03
CA PRO A 78 17.30 8.89 -4.12
C PRO A 78 17.19 8.41 -2.67
N ALA A 79 18.25 8.53 -1.88
CA ALA A 79 18.28 8.04 -0.50
C ALA A 79 17.11 8.55 0.37
N GLU A 80 16.73 9.83 0.20
CA GLU A 80 15.59 10.40 0.90
C GLU A 80 14.26 9.70 0.57
N ASP A 81 14.02 9.39 -0.71
CA ASP A 81 12.81 8.68 -1.14
C ASP A 81 12.81 7.23 -0.63
N ARG A 82 13.98 6.58 -0.45
CA ARG A 82 14.05 5.25 0.17
C ARG A 82 13.54 5.29 1.61
N TRP A 83 13.92 6.29 2.39
CA TRP A 83 13.38 6.47 3.75
C TRP A 83 11.88 6.74 3.76
N LYS A 84 11.36 7.50 2.81
CA LYS A 84 9.91 7.74 2.67
C LYS A 84 9.15 6.46 2.29
N ILE A 85 9.70 5.65 1.40
CA ILE A 85 9.16 4.31 1.08
C ILE A 85 9.11 3.45 2.34
N ILE A 86 10.18 3.44 3.14
CA ILE A 86 10.21 2.65 4.38
C ILE A 86 9.16 3.13 5.37
N ALA A 87 8.96 4.44 5.52
CA ALA A 87 7.89 4.99 6.34
C ALA A 87 6.50 4.52 5.85
N TYR A 88 6.29 4.46 4.54
CA TYR A 88 5.06 3.91 3.98
C TYR A 88 4.90 2.39 4.24
N ILE A 89 5.98 1.60 4.15
CA ILE A 89 5.98 0.19 4.53
C ILE A 89 5.59 0.01 6.00
N ARG A 90 6.09 0.86 6.90
CA ARG A 90 5.68 0.85 8.32
C ARG A 90 4.21 1.22 8.51
N ALA A 91 3.72 2.19 7.75
CA ALA A 91 2.29 2.52 7.76
C ALA A 91 1.44 1.30 7.33
N LEU A 92 1.83 0.58 6.27
CA LEU A 92 1.15 -0.66 5.85
C LEU A 92 1.13 -1.69 6.98
N GLN A 93 2.30 -1.97 7.59
CA GLN A 93 2.40 -2.91 8.72
C GLN A 93 1.44 -2.53 9.86
N LEU A 94 1.39 -1.25 10.21
CA LEU A 94 0.51 -0.75 11.25
C LEU A 94 -0.97 -0.96 10.90
N THR A 95 -1.39 -0.69 9.66
CA THR A 95 -2.80 -0.90 9.25
C THR A 95 -3.29 -2.33 9.40
N ARG A 96 -2.38 -3.31 9.38
CA ARG A 96 -2.73 -4.74 9.54
C ARG A 96 -2.82 -5.15 11.01
N SER A 97 -2.09 -4.47 11.89
CA SER A 97 -2.08 -4.74 13.33
C SER A 97 -3.12 -3.95 14.11
N LEU A 98 -3.60 -2.82 13.57
CA LEU A 98 -4.59 -1.97 14.24
C LEU A 98 -5.94 -2.68 14.37
N LYS A 99 -6.48 -2.64 15.58
CA LYS A 99 -7.87 -3.00 15.90
C LYS A 99 -8.69 -1.76 16.19
N MET A 100 -10.02 -1.89 16.19
CA MET A 100 -10.92 -0.78 16.52
C MET A 100 -10.71 -0.27 17.95
N GLU A 101 -10.26 -1.15 18.85
CA GLU A 101 -9.94 -0.82 20.24
C GLU A 101 -8.68 0.05 20.36
N ASP A 102 -7.79 0.01 19.37
CA ASP A 102 -6.55 0.80 19.36
C ASP A 102 -6.78 2.25 18.90
N LEU A 103 -7.98 2.56 18.41
CA LEU A 103 -8.37 3.89 17.94
C LEU A 103 -8.98 4.71 19.08
N THR A 104 -8.70 6.01 19.12
CA THR A 104 -9.48 6.95 19.95
C THR A 104 -10.91 7.07 19.44
N GLU A 105 -11.83 7.59 20.27
CA GLU A 105 -13.22 7.81 19.87
C GLU A 105 -13.32 8.72 18.63
N GLN A 106 -12.53 9.80 18.59
CA GLN A 106 -12.46 10.70 17.44
C GLN A 106 -11.93 10.02 16.17
N GLU A 107 -11.01 9.06 16.30
CA GLU A 107 -10.50 8.29 15.15
C GLU A 107 -11.53 7.26 14.67
N ARG A 108 -12.23 6.58 15.59
CA ARG A 108 -13.33 5.67 15.26
C ARG A 108 -14.44 6.38 14.49
N ASP A 109 -14.82 7.58 14.93
CA ASP A 109 -15.85 8.39 14.28
C ASP A 109 -15.46 8.80 12.85
N LYS A 110 -14.17 9.08 12.60
CA LYS A 110 -13.66 9.37 11.25
C LYS A 110 -13.70 8.15 10.34
N VAL A 111 -13.43 6.95 10.87
CA VAL A 111 -13.49 5.69 10.10
C VAL A 111 -14.95 5.37 9.72
N THR A 112 -15.89 5.52 10.65
CA THR A 112 -17.31 5.21 10.43
C THR A 112 -18.01 6.25 9.54
N SER A 113 -17.69 7.54 9.69
CA SER A 113 -18.24 8.62 8.84
C SER A 113 -17.63 8.66 7.44
N GLY A 114 -16.37 8.22 7.26
CA GLY A 114 -15.71 8.11 5.96
C GLY A 114 -16.29 7.01 5.07
N ALA A 115 -16.76 5.90 5.66
CA ALA A 115 -17.43 4.81 4.95
C ALA A 115 -18.76 5.26 4.31
N GLN A 116 -19.54 6.08 5.03
CA GLN A 116 -20.82 6.61 4.54
C GLN A 116 -20.68 7.57 3.37
N LYS A 117 -19.52 8.24 3.20
CA LYS A 117 -19.31 9.20 2.12
C LYS A 117 -19.06 8.56 0.75
N LYS A 118 -18.80 7.25 0.68
CA LYS A 118 -18.59 6.52 -0.59
C LYS A 118 -19.84 5.83 -1.15
N GLU A 119 -20.94 5.75 -0.41
CA GLU A 119 -22.18 5.10 -0.87
C GLU A 119 -23.23 6.10 -1.40
N GLY A 120 -22.92 7.40 -1.41
CA GLY A 120 -23.83 8.48 -1.82
C GLY A 120 -23.60 9.04 -3.23
N HIS A 121 -23.45 8.19 -4.25
CA HIS A 121 -23.54 8.64 -5.65
C HIS A 121 -24.32 7.66 -6.54
N GLY A 122 -25.65 7.70 -6.38
CA GLY A 122 -26.58 7.73 -7.51
C GLY A 122 -27.08 6.40 -8.05
N GLU A 123 -28.08 5.81 -7.39
CA GLU A 123 -29.12 5.03 -8.06
C GLU A 123 -30.36 5.91 -8.28
N GLY A 124 -30.97 5.82 -9.47
CA GLY A 124 -32.21 6.47 -9.87
C GLY A 124 -32.08 7.04 -11.29
N GLY A 125 -32.57 6.43 -12.37
CA GLY A 125 -33.73 5.56 -12.54
C GLY A 125 -34.73 6.29 -13.44
N GLY A 126 -35.01 5.77 -14.64
CA GLY A 126 -35.96 6.39 -15.56
C GLY A 126 -36.18 5.58 -16.84
N ALA A 127 -37.19 4.73 -16.84
CA ALA A 127 -37.66 3.92 -17.94
C ALA A 127 -38.16 4.73 -19.15
N HIS A 128 -37.96 4.19 -20.35
CA HIS A 128 -38.86 4.39 -21.49
C HIS A 128 -39.05 3.06 -22.22
N ALA A 129 -40.29 2.59 -22.25
CA ALA A 129 -40.74 1.45 -23.04
C ALA A 129 -41.30 1.93 -24.41
N ALA A 130 -41.50 0.95 -25.30
CA ALA A 130 -42.09 0.96 -26.65
C ALA A 130 -41.05 1.08 -27.78
N GLY A 131 -40.97 0.22 -28.79
CA GLY A 131 -41.76 -0.94 -29.20
C GLY A 131 -41.38 -1.30 -30.65
N GLY A 132 -41.56 -2.56 -31.06
CA GLY A 132 -41.89 -2.91 -32.45
C GLY A 132 -40.77 -3.14 -33.48
N GLU A 133 -40.71 -4.39 -33.93
CA GLU A 133 -40.76 -4.81 -35.35
C GLU A 133 -39.53 -5.52 -35.95
N LYS A 134 -39.89 -6.52 -36.74
CA LYS A 134 -39.12 -7.61 -37.35
C LYS A 134 -38.38 -7.09 -38.58
N HIS A 135 -37.24 -7.70 -38.93
CA HIS A 135 -36.90 -8.20 -40.27
C HIS A 135 -35.52 -8.86 -40.26
#